data_AF-A0A6P0J0Z2-F1
#
_entry.id   AF-A0A6P0J0Z2-F1
#
_cell.length_a   1.000
_cell.length_b   1.000
_cell.length_c   1.000
_cell.angle_alpha   90.00
_cell.angle_beta   90.00
_cell.angle_gamma   90.00
#
_symmetry.space_group_name_H-M   'P 1'
#
loop_
_entity.id
_entity.type
_entity.pdbx_description
1 polymer ?
#
loop_
_entity_poly.entity_id
_entity_poly.type
_entity_poly.pdbx_seq_one_letter_code
_entity_poly.pdbx_strand_id
1 'polypeptide(L)'
;MLNDLSEEHLKQQLAAITANYGFVGAFIHLNPAIGTGLNDGIRFLDLEKALLKQVFLMAKHLKPSLNQAARQGRSCFMTVARLDGAFGLAQNMNFGAIGAGLFGLTKTLNLEWKSVFCRGIDLSPDLNAEGSAQYIMAELHDPNHYITEVGYSSQGRVTLSTEPSI
;
A
#
# COMPACT_ATOMS: atom_id res chain seq x y z
N MET A 1 -0.65 7.74 -16.88
CA MET A 1 -0.19 6.36 -16.61
C MET A 1 1.31 6.33 -16.86
N LEU A 2 2.08 5.51 -16.14
CA LEU A 2 3.49 5.28 -16.49
C LEU A 2 3.54 4.60 -17.87
N ASN A 3 4.26 5.19 -18.81
CA ASN A 3 4.29 4.72 -20.20
C ASN A 3 5.17 3.47 -20.38
N ASP A 4 6.01 3.16 -19.38
CA ASP A 4 6.91 2.01 -19.37
C ASP A 4 6.90 1.38 -17.97
N LEU A 5 6.51 0.10 -17.91
CA LEU A 5 6.45 -0.71 -16.69
C LEU A 5 7.53 -1.81 -16.69
N SER A 6 8.64 -1.62 -17.40
CA SER A 6 9.80 -2.50 -17.34
C SER A 6 10.59 -2.27 -16.05
N GLU A 7 11.27 -3.32 -15.58
CA GLU A 7 12.17 -3.21 -14.42
C GLU A 7 13.38 -2.30 -14.74
N GLU A 8 13.80 -2.23 -15.99
CA GLU A 8 14.95 -1.40 -16.38
C GLU A 8 14.60 0.09 -16.31
N HIS A 9 13.42 0.48 -16.80
CA HIS A 9 12.94 1.84 -16.63
C HIS A 9 12.79 2.20 -15.15
N LEU A 10 12.26 1.29 -14.33
CA LEU A 10 12.15 1.49 -12.88
C LEU A 10 13.50 1.79 -12.23
N LYS A 11 14.53 0.99 -12.54
CA LYS A 11 15.90 1.19 -12.04
C LYS A 11 16.46 2.55 -12.47
N GLN A 12 16.26 2.95 -13.73
CA GLN A 12 16.70 4.24 -14.24
C GLN A 12 16.05 5.39 -13.48
N GLN A 13 14.74 5.32 -13.21
CA GLN A 13 14.02 6.36 -12.44
C GLN A 13 14.50 6.41 -10.99
N LEU A 14 14.70 5.26 -10.33
CA LEU A 14 15.24 5.22 -8.97
C LEU A 14 16.67 5.77 -8.88
N ALA A 15 17.51 5.50 -9.87
CA ALA A 15 18.85 6.06 -9.96
C ALA A 15 18.81 7.58 -10.14
N ALA A 16 17.92 8.09 -11.00
CA ALA A 16 17.73 9.52 -11.19
C ALA A 16 17.22 10.22 -9.92
N ILE A 17 16.26 9.63 -9.20
CA ILE A 17 15.80 10.15 -7.90
C ILE A 17 16.97 10.20 -6.91
N THR A 18 17.75 9.12 -6.83
CA THR A 18 18.89 9.04 -5.90
C THR A 18 19.96 10.08 -6.21
N ALA A 19 20.25 10.31 -7.48
CA ALA A 19 21.23 11.31 -7.91
C ALA A 19 20.80 12.74 -7.59
N ASN A 20 19.50 13.04 -7.68
CA ASN A 20 18.99 14.42 -7.51
C ASN A 20 18.58 14.73 -6.06
N TYR A 21 18.14 13.74 -5.29
CA TYR A 21 17.50 13.94 -3.98
C TYR A 21 18.09 13.07 -2.86
N GLY A 22 19.02 12.18 -3.18
CA GLY A 22 19.56 11.19 -2.23
C GLY A 22 18.69 9.95 -2.10
N PHE A 23 19.09 9.06 -1.19
CA PHE A 23 18.42 7.76 -1.02
C PHE A 23 16.98 7.91 -0.53
N VAL A 24 16.09 7.09 -1.08
CA VAL A 24 14.69 7.03 -0.66
C VAL A 24 14.61 6.47 0.77
N GLY A 25 14.14 7.31 1.70
CA GLY A 25 13.89 6.92 3.09
C GLY A 25 12.47 6.46 3.38
N ALA A 26 11.51 6.78 2.50
CA ALA A 26 10.11 6.41 2.65
C ALA A 26 9.48 6.17 1.27
N PHE A 27 8.64 5.14 1.17
CA PHE A 27 7.86 4.82 -0.02
C PHE A 27 6.37 4.72 0.33
N ILE A 28 5.52 5.36 -0.49
CA ILE A 28 4.06 5.29 -0.38
C ILE A 28 3.50 4.97 -1.77
N HIS A 29 2.84 3.83 -1.92
CA HIS A 29 2.09 3.50 -3.12
C HIS A 29 0.62 3.88 -2.95
N LEU A 30 0.12 4.78 -3.81
CA LEU A 30 -1.29 5.11 -3.91
C LEU A 30 -1.91 4.30 -5.07
N ASN A 31 -2.62 3.22 -4.75
CA ASN A 31 -3.33 2.45 -5.77
C ASN A 31 -4.47 3.32 -6.33
N PRO A 32 -4.66 3.38 -7.67
CA PRO A 32 -5.73 4.16 -8.25
C PRO A 32 -7.09 3.67 -7.76
N ALA A 33 -8.02 4.60 -7.55
CA ALA A 33 -9.43 4.27 -7.41
C ALA A 33 -9.94 3.83 -8.79
N ILE A 34 -10.03 2.51 -9.00
CA ILE A 34 -10.59 1.97 -10.23
C ILE A 34 -12.10 1.88 -10.02
N GLY A 35 -12.81 2.89 -10.53
CA GLY A 35 -14.27 2.88 -10.55
C GLY A 35 -14.75 1.72 -11.43
N THR A 36 -15.22 0.65 -10.80
CA THR A 36 -15.90 -0.41 -11.52
C THR A 36 -17.32 0.05 -11.77
N GLY A 37 -17.71 0.20 -13.05
CA GLY A 37 -19.11 0.47 -13.41
C GLY A 37 -20.07 -0.59 -12.85
N LEU A 38 -21.35 -0.26 -12.76
CA LEU A 38 -22.49 -0.97 -12.12
C LEU A 38 -22.78 -2.43 -12.56
N ASN A 39 -21.76 -3.28 -12.72
CA ASN A 39 -21.95 -4.70 -13.00
C ASN A 39 -21.37 -5.53 -11.85
N ASP A 40 -22.29 -6.23 -11.20
CA ASP A 40 -22.17 -7.10 -10.02
C ASP A 40 -21.02 -8.11 -10.15
N GLY A 41 -20.01 -7.99 -9.29
CA GLY A 41 -18.99 -9.02 -9.09
C GLY A 41 -17.55 -8.53 -8.96
N ILE A 42 -16.75 -9.37 -8.28
CA ILE A 42 -15.30 -9.20 -8.11
C ILE A 42 -14.60 -9.23 -9.48
N ARG A 43 -13.75 -8.25 -9.76
CA ARG A 43 -12.98 -8.16 -11.01
C ARG A 43 -11.50 -8.41 -10.81
N PHE A 44 -10.89 -9.00 -11.83
CA PHE A 44 -9.46 -9.29 -11.90
C PHE A 44 -8.87 -8.49 -13.07
N LEU A 45 -8.40 -7.27 -12.79
CA LEU A 45 -7.98 -6.35 -13.84
C LEU A 45 -6.47 -6.51 -14.14
N ASP A 46 -6.11 -6.66 -15.41
CA ASP A 46 -4.69 -6.75 -15.82
C ASP A 46 -3.86 -5.53 -15.39
N LEU A 47 -4.49 -4.35 -15.34
CA LEU A 47 -3.87 -3.13 -14.83
C LEU A 47 -3.44 -3.30 -13.37
N GLU A 48 -4.31 -3.83 -12.50
CA GLU A 48 -3.97 -4.05 -11.08
C GLU A 48 -2.83 -5.05 -10.93
N LYS A 49 -2.80 -6.10 -11.77
CA LYS A 49 -1.72 -7.08 -11.78
C LYS A 49 -0.39 -6.42 -12.17
N ALA A 50 -0.40 -5.57 -13.18
CA ALA A 50 0.79 -4.83 -13.60
C ALA A 50 1.27 -3.86 -12.51
N LEU A 51 0.34 -3.17 -11.84
CA LEU A 51 0.65 -2.26 -10.73
C LEU A 51 1.23 -3.01 -9.52
N LEU A 52 0.60 -4.11 -9.10
CA LEU A 52 1.10 -4.92 -7.98
C LEU A 52 2.51 -5.46 -8.27
N LYS A 53 2.76 -5.91 -9.51
CA LYS A 53 4.11 -6.33 -9.94
C LYS A 53 5.11 -5.18 -9.88
N GLN A 54 4.72 -3.97 -10.26
CA GLN A 54 5.57 -2.79 -10.15
C GLN A 54 5.90 -2.44 -8.69
N VAL A 55 4.92 -2.50 -7.79
CA VAL A 55 5.14 -2.26 -6.35
C VAL A 55 6.07 -3.31 -5.75
N PHE A 56 5.94 -4.57 -6.18
CA PHE A 56 6.88 -5.63 -5.80
C PHE A 56 8.31 -5.35 -6.27
N LEU A 57 8.49 -4.89 -7.51
CA LEU A 57 9.81 -4.49 -8.03
C LEU A 57 10.36 -3.26 -7.31
N MET A 58 9.51 -2.29 -6.95
CA MET A 58 9.90 -1.16 -6.11
C MET A 58 10.43 -1.66 -4.76
N ALA A 59 9.74 -2.60 -4.12
CA ALA A 59 10.20 -3.19 -2.87
C ALA A 59 11.58 -3.86 -3.02
N LYS A 60 11.78 -4.65 -4.08
CA LYS A 60 13.08 -5.28 -4.39
C LYS A 60 14.22 -4.27 -4.43
N HIS A 61 14.04 -3.16 -5.14
CA HIS A 61 15.11 -2.16 -5.36
C HIS A 61 15.27 -1.17 -4.20
N LEU A 62 14.21 -0.91 -3.43
CA LEU A 62 14.24 0.00 -2.28
C LEU A 62 14.66 -0.67 -0.97
N LYS A 63 14.73 -2.01 -0.91
CA LYS A 63 15.14 -2.75 0.30
C LYS A 63 16.41 -2.18 0.94
N PRO A 64 17.53 -1.94 0.22
CA PRO A 64 18.75 -1.45 0.84
C PRO A 64 18.60 -0.04 1.42
N SER A 65 17.99 0.89 0.67
CA SER A 65 17.87 2.29 1.09
C SER A 65 16.93 2.45 2.27
N LEU A 66 15.78 1.76 2.27
CA LEU A 66 14.82 1.82 3.37
C LEU A 66 15.40 1.21 4.66
N ASN A 67 16.10 0.07 4.57
CA ASN A 67 16.76 -0.51 5.73
C ASN A 67 17.93 0.35 6.25
N GLN A 68 18.63 1.07 5.38
CA GLN A 68 19.64 2.05 5.80
C GLN A 68 19.01 3.25 6.49
N ALA A 69 17.95 3.83 5.90
CA ALA A 69 17.24 4.97 6.46
C ALA A 69 16.63 4.66 7.84
N ALA A 70 16.15 3.42 8.03
CA ALA A 70 15.66 2.92 9.31
C ALA A 70 16.68 2.99 10.46
N ARG A 71 17.99 3.06 10.15
CA ARG A 71 19.05 3.23 11.17
C ARG A 71 19.24 4.68 11.60
N GLN A 72 18.74 5.63 10.81
CA GLN A 72 18.90 7.07 11.03
C GLN A 72 17.62 7.72 11.55
N GLY A 73 16.48 7.04 11.42
CA GLY A 73 15.18 7.52 11.84
C GLY A 73 14.07 6.61 11.34
N ARG A 74 12.85 7.14 11.24
CA ARG A 74 11.70 6.39 10.74
C ARG A 74 11.80 6.22 9.22
N SER A 75 11.88 4.98 8.77
CA SER A 75 11.72 4.60 7.36
C SER A 75 10.43 3.82 7.18
N CYS A 76 9.77 3.93 6.02
CA CYS A 76 8.53 3.23 5.76
C CYS A 76 8.37 2.66 4.35
N PHE A 77 7.60 1.57 4.27
CA PHE A 77 7.00 1.06 3.05
C PHE A 77 5.48 0.98 3.27
N MET A 78 4.74 1.89 2.65
CA MET A 78 3.30 2.00 2.81
C MET A 78 2.59 1.73 1.49
N THR A 79 1.50 0.97 1.54
CA THR A 79 0.63 0.74 0.39
C THR A 79 -0.79 1.16 0.74
N VAL A 80 -1.47 1.82 -0.19
CA VAL A 80 -2.84 2.31 0.00
C VAL A 80 -3.71 1.69 -1.08
N ALA A 81 -4.51 0.69 -0.71
CA ALA A 81 -5.55 0.10 -1.54
C ALA A 81 -6.83 0.95 -1.52
N ARG A 82 -7.78 0.59 -2.37
CA ARG A 82 -9.09 1.24 -2.55
C ARG A 82 -10.19 0.17 -2.64
N LEU A 83 -10.43 -0.55 -1.54
CA LEU A 83 -11.48 -1.57 -1.48
C LEU A 83 -12.77 -0.98 -0.90
N ASP A 84 -13.19 -1.39 0.29
CA ASP A 84 -14.38 -0.87 0.99
C ASP A 84 -14.04 -0.16 2.30
N GLY A 85 -12.75 -0.08 2.67
CA GLY A 85 -12.31 0.43 3.97
C GLY A 85 -12.43 -0.57 5.10
N ALA A 86 -12.76 -1.83 4.78
CA ALA A 86 -12.93 -2.96 5.69
C ALA A 86 -12.36 -4.26 5.09
N PHE A 87 -11.39 -4.18 4.19
CA PHE A 87 -10.70 -5.31 3.56
C PHE A 87 -11.60 -6.22 2.71
N GLY A 88 -12.74 -5.70 2.24
CA GLY A 88 -13.78 -6.47 1.57
C GLY A 88 -14.75 -7.19 2.51
N LEU A 89 -14.59 -7.03 3.84
CA LEU A 89 -15.42 -7.70 4.84
C LEU A 89 -16.74 -6.97 5.10
N ALA A 90 -16.89 -5.72 4.66
CA ALA A 90 -18.18 -5.01 4.70
C ALA A 90 -19.09 -5.38 3.52
N GLN A 91 -18.67 -6.33 2.67
CA GLN A 91 -19.43 -6.87 1.53
C GLN A 91 -19.76 -5.83 0.44
N ASN A 92 -19.05 -4.70 0.40
CA ASN A 92 -19.13 -3.76 -0.71
C ASN A 92 -18.12 -4.17 -1.79
N MET A 93 -18.57 -4.94 -2.79
CA MET A 93 -17.70 -5.57 -3.80
C MET A 93 -17.37 -4.68 -5.01
N ASN A 94 -17.57 -3.36 -4.92
CA ASN A 94 -17.33 -2.43 -6.03
C ASN A 94 -15.84 -2.04 -6.17
N PHE A 95 -14.96 -3.05 -6.21
CA PHE A 95 -13.51 -2.89 -6.34
C PHE A 95 -12.87 -4.06 -7.10
N GLY A 96 -11.63 -3.87 -7.56
CA GLY A 96 -10.80 -4.94 -8.11
C GLY A 96 -10.13 -5.75 -7.00
N ALA A 97 -10.18 -7.08 -7.08
CA ALA A 97 -9.62 -7.93 -6.03
C ALA A 97 -8.09 -8.01 -6.05
N ILE A 98 -7.45 -7.75 -7.19
CA ILE A 98 -5.99 -7.90 -7.32
C ILE A 98 -5.28 -6.84 -6.47
N GLY A 99 -5.85 -5.64 -6.33
CA GLY A 99 -5.33 -4.61 -5.43
C GLY A 99 -5.16 -5.07 -3.98
N ALA A 100 -5.99 -6.01 -3.50
CA ALA A 100 -5.87 -6.58 -2.16
C ALA A 100 -4.54 -7.36 -1.94
N GLY A 101 -3.87 -7.77 -3.01
CA GLY A 101 -2.53 -8.38 -2.94
C GLY A 101 -1.47 -7.47 -2.30
N LEU A 102 -1.69 -6.16 -2.26
CA LEU A 102 -0.82 -5.19 -1.57
C LEU A 102 -0.71 -5.47 -0.06
N PHE A 103 -1.77 -5.97 0.58
CA PHE A 103 -1.76 -6.34 2.00
C PHE A 103 -0.84 -7.54 2.23
N GLY A 104 -0.93 -8.56 1.37
CA GLY A 104 -0.04 -9.73 1.41
C GLY A 104 1.43 -9.35 1.22
N LEU A 105 1.72 -8.50 0.23
CA LEU A 105 3.06 -7.96 0.02
C LEU A 105 3.57 -7.23 1.27
N THR A 106 2.77 -6.32 1.82
CA THR A 106 3.17 -5.50 2.98
C THR A 106 3.44 -6.34 4.21
N LYS A 107 2.62 -7.37 4.48
CA LYS A 107 2.84 -8.34 5.56
C LYS A 107 4.15 -9.09 5.41
N THR A 108 4.46 -9.57 4.20
CA THR A 108 5.73 -10.24 3.90
C THR A 108 6.92 -9.30 4.15
N LEU A 109 6.85 -8.06 3.67
CA LEU A 109 7.93 -7.08 3.89
C LEU A 109 8.10 -6.72 5.36
N ASN A 110 7.02 -6.65 6.14
CA ASN A 110 7.10 -6.43 7.59
C ASN A 110 7.88 -7.53 8.31
N LEU A 111 7.74 -8.78 7.88
CA LEU A 111 8.50 -9.92 8.43
C LEU A 111 9.97 -9.90 8.01
N GLU A 112 10.24 -9.49 6.75
CA GLU A 112 11.60 -9.46 6.22
C GLU A 112 12.42 -8.24 6.66
N TRP A 113 11.78 -7.07 6.83
CA TRP A 113 12.45 -5.78 7.04
C TRP A 113 12.10 -5.20 8.41
N LYS A 114 12.51 -5.90 9.48
CA LYS A 114 12.11 -5.61 10.87
C LYS A 114 12.31 -4.16 11.34
N SER A 115 13.22 -3.40 10.72
CA SER A 115 13.47 -2.00 11.08
C SER A 115 12.69 -0.98 10.22
N VAL A 116 12.06 -1.42 9.14
CA VAL A 116 11.26 -0.57 8.25
C VAL A 116 9.79 -0.66 8.67
N PHE A 117 9.13 0.49 8.86
CA PHE A 117 7.71 0.52 9.18
C PHE A 117 6.88 0.13 7.94
N CYS A 118 6.17 -0.99 8.00
CA CYS A 118 5.34 -1.49 6.91
C CYS A 118 3.86 -1.33 7.26
N ARG A 119 3.07 -0.69 6.38
CA ARG A 119 1.63 -0.48 6.61
C ARG A 119 0.83 -0.55 5.31
N GLY A 120 -0.15 -1.46 5.28
CA GLY A 120 -1.21 -1.48 4.28
C GLY A 120 -2.41 -0.66 4.77
N ILE A 121 -2.99 0.14 3.91
CA ILE A 121 -4.17 0.96 4.22
C ILE A 121 -5.25 0.64 3.20
N ASP A 122 -6.40 0.18 3.67
CA ASP A 122 -7.63 0.13 2.87
C ASP A 122 -8.40 1.44 3.04
N LEU A 123 -8.55 2.22 1.98
CA LEU A 123 -9.40 3.41 2.01
C LEU A 123 -10.69 3.13 1.24
N SER A 124 -11.82 3.32 1.91
CA SER A 124 -13.13 3.30 1.27
C SER A 124 -13.19 4.35 0.14
N PRO A 125 -13.81 4.03 -1.01
CA PRO A 125 -13.98 4.95 -2.12
C PRO A 125 -14.89 6.13 -1.79
N ASP A 126 -15.68 6.03 -0.71
CA ASP A 126 -16.57 7.10 -0.25
C ASP A 126 -15.81 8.22 0.48
N LEU A 127 -14.53 8.01 0.81
CA LEU A 127 -13.70 9.04 1.42
C LEU A 127 -13.26 10.07 0.40
N ASN A 128 -13.39 11.34 0.75
CA ASN A 128 -12.83 12.43 -0.04
C ASN A 128 -11.28 12.44 0.02
N ALA A 129 -10.66 13.20 -0.88
CA ALA A 129 -9.21 13.26 -1.00
C ALA A 129 -8.53 13.82 0.27
N GLU A 130 -9.15 14.81 0.92
CA GLU A 130 -8.61 15.43 2.14
C GLU A 130 -8.57 14.44 3.31
N GLY A 131 -9.69 13.78 3.60
CA GLY A 131 -9.77 12.75 4.63
C GLY A 131 -8.85 11.57 4.33
N SER A 132 -8.77 11.15 3.06
CA SER A 132 -7.81 10.13 2.63
C SER A 132 -6.36 10.52 2.95
N ALA A 133 -5.96 11.75 2.63
CA ALA A 133 -4.62 12.23 2.93
C ALA A 133 -4.36 12.32 4.44
N GLN A 134 -5.34 12.80 5.22
CA GLN A 134 -5.24 12.87 6.67
C GLN A 134 -5.03 11.47 7.30
N TYR A 135 -5.76 10.45 6.84
CA TYR A 135 -5.60 9.09 7.34
C TYR A 135 -4.25 8.47 6.94
N ILE A 136 -3.79 8.69 5.70
CA ILE A 136 -2.46 8.25 5.26
C ILE A 136 -1.37 8.88 6.13
N MET A 137 -1.47 10.18 6.42
CA MET A 137 -0.51 10.88 7.27
C MET A 137 -0.57 10.40 8.72
N ALA A 138 -1.77 10.14 9.26
CA ALA A 138 -1.92 9.58 10.60
C ALA A 138 -1.22 8.21 10.71
N GLU A 139 -1.40 7.34 9.73
CA GLU A 139 -0.75 6.03 9.68
C GLU A 139 0.76 6.11 9.46
N LEU A 140 1.22 7.10 8.70
CA LEU A 140 2.65 7.35 8.50
C LEU A 140 3.35 7.64 9.83
N HIS A 141 2.64 8.28 10.77
CA HIS A 141 3.11 8.63 12.10
C HIS A 141 2.63 7.68 13.22
N ASP A 142 1.94 6.58 12.92
CA ASP A 142 1.44 5.64 13.93
C ASP A 142 2.62 5.02 14.72
N PRO A 143 2.68 5.19 16.05
CA PRO A 143 3.73 4.57 16.86
C PRO A 143 3.59 3.05 16.95
N ASN A 144 2.43 2.47 16.65
CA ASN A 144 2.21 1.04 16.76
C ASN A 144 2.74 0.29 15.52
N HIS A 145 3.79 -0.52 15.72
CA HIS A 145 4.42 -1.30 14.64
C HIS A 145 3.87 -2.72 14.50
N TYR A 146 2.98 -3.14 15.40
CA TYR A 146 2.41 -4.50 15.39
C TYR A 146 1.23 -4.63 14.43
N ILE A 147 0.55 -3.53 14.15
CA ILE A 147 -0.53 -3.49 13.16
C ILE A 147 0.12 -3.30 11.79
N THR A 148 -0.15 -4.23 10.88
CA THR A 148 0.41 -4.21 9.52
C THR A 148 -0.59 -3.74 8.47
N GLU A 149 -1.88 -3.73 8.81
CA GLU A 149 -2.94 -3.31 7.90
C GLU A 149 -4.08 -2.64 8.68
N VAL A 150 -4.64 -1.59 8.09
CA VAL A 150 -5.80 -0.86 8.63
C VAL A 150 -6.79 -0.53 7.53
N GLY A 151 -8.05 -0.38 7.89
CA GLY A 151 -9.10 0.10 7.01
C GLY A 151 -9.69 1.41 7.52
N TYR A 152 -10.10 2.28 6.61
CA TYR A 152 -10.83 3.50 6.91
C TYR A 152 -12.08 3.61 6.05
N SER A 153 -13.21 3.84 6.71
CA SER A 153 -14.51 4.15 6.12
C SER A 153 -15.24 5.17 6.98
N SER A 154 -16.54 5.39 6.71
CA SER A 154 -17.42 6.17 7.59
C SER A 154 -17.56 5.58 9.00
N GLN A 155 -17.21 4.29 9.18
CA GLN A 155 -17.23 3.61 10.48
C GLN A 155 -15.95 3.89 11.31
N GLY A 156 -14.98 4.63 10.76
CA GLY A 156 -13.71 4.92 11.40
C GLY A 156 -12.61 3.93 11.03
N ARG A 157 -11.59 3.86 11.89
CA ARG A 157 -10.40 3.03 11.69
C ARG A 157 -10.63 1.60 12.18
N VAL A 158 -10.39 0.62 11.33
CA VAL A 158 -10.48 -0.81 11.65
C VAL A 158 -9.15 -1.53 11.39
N THR A 159 -8.96 -2.70 11.99
CA THR A 159 -7.85 -3.63 11.71
C THR A 159 -8.39 -5.06 11.80
N LEU A 160 -7.69 -6.03 11.21
CA LEU A 160 -8.03 -7.44 11.38
C LEU A 160 -7.56 -7.94 12.76
N SER A 161 -8.40 -8.76 13.38
CA SER A 161 -8.08 -9.55 14.57
C SER A 161 -8.55 -10.98 14.37
N THR A 162 -7.82 -11.93 14.93
CA THR A 162 -8.24 -13.33 14.96
C THR A 162 -9.11 -13.57 16.19
N GLU A 163 -10.29 -14.15 16.00
CA GLU A 163 -11.10 -14.65 17.11
C GLU A 163 -10.96 -16.18 17.20
N PRO A 164 -10.75 -16.75 18.40
CA PRO A 164 -10.76 -18.20 18.56
C PRO A 164 -12.17 -18.72 18.29
N SER A 165 -12.28 -19.83 17.55
CA SER A 165 -13.53 -20.56 17.42
C SER A 165 -13.97 -21.06 18.80
N ILE A 166 -15.18 -20.69 19.22
CA ILE A 166 -15.84 -21.19 20.43
C ILE A 166 -16.19 -22.67 20.25
#